data_AF-A0A0M9A928-F1
#
_entry.id   AF-A0A0M9A928-F1
#
_cell.length_a   1.000
_cell.length_b   1.000
_cell.length_c   1.000
_cell.angle_alpha   90.00
_cell.angle_beta   90.00
_cell.angle_gamma   90.00
#
_symmetry.space_group_name_H-M   'P 1'
#
loop_
_entity.id
_entity.type
_entity.pdbx_description
1 polymer ?
#
loop_
_entity_poly.entity_id
_entity_poly.type
_entity_poly.pdbx_seq_one_letter_code
_entity_poly.pdbx_strand_id
1 'polypeptide(L)'
;MQTPLSKQTVGCIGKCTSGLSIDELDQITDNIHKTLNHPRGRQIFKKFLERRDLRDNLECLTLYEVCFEIIAEETNFSETSLESLIERVMQVKEMAEDLDGVPQIDMALLERFNEALNSDSRTSLLSVLTDTRDRCRDHLRRVHESFKQYASEPCPLTK
;
A
#
# COMPACT_ATOMS: atom_id res chain seq x y z
N MET A 1 16.97 40.97 -8.85
CA MET A 1 17.78 39.84 -8.32
C MET A 1 16.81 38.74 -7.96
N GLN A 2 16.84 37.61 -8.66
CA GLN A 2 15.99 36.46 -8.35
C GLN A 2 16.61 35.71 -7.18
N THR A 3 15.92 35.70 -6.04
CA THR A 3 16.29 34.90 -4.87
C THR A 3 16.10 33.42 -5.23
N PRO A 4 17.09 32.53 -5.03
CA PRO A 4 16.85 31.11 -5.23
C PRO A 4 15.85 30.66 -4.15
N LEU A 5 14.71 30.11 -4.58
CA LEU A 5 13.83 29.33 -3.71
C LEU A 5 14.70 28.25 -3.06
N SER A 6 15.02 28.41 -1.78
CA SER A 6 15.75 27.37 -1.06
C SER A 6 14.88 26.13 -1.09
N LYS A 7 15.34 25.06 -1.75
CA LYS A 7 14.75 23.73 -1.68
C LYS A 7 14.85 23.27 -0.22
N GLN A 8 13.88 23.66 0.61
CA GLN A 8 13.81 23.21 2.00
C GLN A 8 13.56 21.70 1.95
N THR A 9 14.57 20.94 2.34
CA THR A 9 14.47 19.49 2.50
C THR A 9 13.76 19.17 3.81
N VAL A 10 12.70 18.38 3.77
CA VAL A 10 11.99 17.89 4.96
C VAL A 10 12.78 16.72 5.54
N GLY A 11 13.84 17.00 6.29
CA GLY A 11 14.76 15.95 6.75
C GLY A 11 14.40 15.35 8.11
N CYS A 12 13.46 14.39 8.19
CA CYS A 12 13.24 13.61 9.43
C CYS A 12 13.67 12.16 9.22
N ILE A 13 14.73 11.73 9.91
CA ILE A 13 15.16 10.32 9.94
C ILE A 13 14.00 9.43 10.45
N GLY A 14 13.20 9.92 11.40
CA GLY A 14 12.04 9.21 11.96
C GLY A 14 10.78 9.17 11.08
N LYS A 15 10.73 9.93 9.98
CA LYS A 15 9.60 9.91 9.02
C LYS A 15 9.98 9.30 7.66
N CYS A 16 11.24 8.89 7.47
CA CYS A 16 11.78 8.47 6.17
C CYS A 16 11.59 9.50 5.05
N THR A 17 11.55 10.80 5.38
CA THR A 17 11.40 11.88 4.38
C THR A 17 12.75 12.46 3.94
N SER A 18 13.86 12.02 4.54
CA SER A 18 15.21 12.45 4.16
C SER A 18 15.46 12.30 2.66
N GLY A 19 16.02 13.35 2.05
CA GLY A 19 16.32 13.39 0.62
C GLY A 19 15.17 13.86 -0.27
N LEU A 20 13.97 14.06 0.27
CA LEU A 20 12.84 14.64 -0.47
C LEU A 20 12.75 16.16 -0.24
N SER A 21 12.51 16.89 -1.32
CA SER A 21 12.00 18.26 -1.26
C SER A 21 10.54 18.28 -0.76
N ILE A 22 10.08 19.44 -0.31
CA ILE A 22 8.67 19.65 0.07
C ILE A 22 7.75 19.28 -1.10
N ASP A 23 8.06 19.71 -2.32
CA ASP A 23 7.21 19.48 -3.50
C ASP A 23 7.12 17.98 -3.84
N GLU A 24 8.23 17.24 -3.77
CA GLU A 24 8.23 15.78 -3.97
C GLU A 24 7.42 15.06 -2.90
N LEU A 25 7.55 15.50 -1.64
CA LEU A 25 6.79 14.92 -0.54
C LEU A 25 5.29 15.20 -0.71
N ASP A 26 4.91 16.42 -1.08
CA ASP A 26 3.52 16.79 -1.32
C ASP A 26 2.95 16.00 -2.50
N GLN A 27 3.72 15.82 -3.59
CA GLN A 27 3.32 15.00 -4.72
C GLN A 27 3.10 13.52 -4.34
N ILE A 28 3.99 12.94 -3.53
CA ILE A 28 3.88 11.53 -3.07
C ILE A 28 2.70 11.35 -2.12
N THR A 29 2.43 12.35 -1.26
CA THR A 29 1.44 12.27 -0.18
C THR A 29 0.09 12.89 -0.52
N ASP A 30 -0.06 13.45 -1.72
CA ASP A 30 -1.27 14.18 -2.14
C ASP A 30 -2.57 13.38 -1.94
N ASN A 31 -2.56 12.09 -2.32
CA ASN A 31 -3.67 11.17 -2.09
C ASN A 31 -3.17 9.72 -1.92
N ILE A 32 -4.04 8.86 -1.38
CA ILE A 32 -3.71 7.47 -1.08
C ILE A 32 -3.22 6.69 -2.31
N HIS A 33 -3.77 6.94 -3.51
CA HIS A 33 -3.35 6.24 -4.72
C HIS A 33 -1.91 6.58 -5.09
N LYS A 34 -1.52 7.86 -5.06
CA LYS A 34 -0.14 8.29 -5.28
C LYS A 34 0.81 7.74 -4.21
N THR A 35 0.38 7.77 -2.95
CA THR A 35 1.18 7.25 -1.82
C THR A 35 1.46 5.77 -1.98
N LEU A 36 0.44 4.96 -2.29
CA LEU A 36 0.59 3.51 -2.39
C LEU A 36 1.29 3.04 -3.66
N ASN A 37 1.17 3.77 -4.78
CA ASN A 37 1.88 3.44 -6.01
C ASN A 37 3.35 3.86 -6.01
N HIS A 38 3.77 4.74 -5.08
CA HIS A 38 5.14 5.19 -4.98
C HIS A 38 5.92 4.41 -3.91
N PRO A 39 7.05 3.74 -4.21
CA PRO A 39 7.80 2.95 -3.22
C PRO A 39 8.18 3.75 -1.97
N ARG A 40 8.63 4.99 -2.15
CA ARG A 40 8.92 5.89 -1.03
C ARG A 40 7.67 6.31 -0.25
N GLY A 41 6.52 6.44 -0.92
CA GLY A 41 5.26 6.78 -0.28
C GLY A 41 4.80 5.67 0.66
N ARG A 42 4.84 4.41 0.21
CA ARG A 42 4.57 3.24 1.05
C ARG A 42 5.49 3.17 2.26
N GLN A 43 6.78 3.44 2.09
CA GLN A 43 7.74 3.44 3.20
C GLN A 43 7.42 4.49 4.27
N ILE A 44 7.12 5.73 3.87
CA ILE A 44 6.77 6.81 4.81
C ILE A 44 5.43 6.48 5.49
N PHE A 45 4.46 5.96 4.74
CA PHE A 45 3.16 5.57 5.26
C PHE A 45 3.26 4.42 6.27
N LYS A 46 4.04 3.38 5.96
CA LYS A 46 4.34 2.28 6.90
C LYS A 46 4.92 2.80 8.21
N LYS A 47 5.88 3.73 8.16
CA LYS A 47 6.46 4.36 9.36
C LYS A 47 5.44 5.15 10.17
N PHE A 48 4.51 5.83 9.51
CA PHE A 48 3.40 6.49 10.19
C PHE A 48 2.51 5.49 10.92
N LEU A 49 2.11 4.40 10.27
CA LEU A 49 1.26 3.36 10.87
C LEU A 49 1.95 2.67 12.06
N GLU A 50 3.24 2.31 11.91
CA GLU A 50 4.08 1.77 13.00
C GLU A 50 4.12 2.72 14.20
N ARG A 51 4.33 4.02 13.97
CA ARG A 51 4.44 5.02 15.04
C ARG A 51 3.12 5.26 15.77
N ARG A 52 1.99 5.01 15.12
CA ARG A 52 0.65 5.18 15.67
C ARG A 52 0.07 3.87 16.25
N ASP A 53 0.83 2.77 16.22
CA ASP A 53 0.40 1.41 16.62
C ASP A 53 -0.91 0.98 15.91
N LEU A 54 -1.03 1.31 14.63
CA LEU A 54 -2.19 0.98 13.79
C LEU A 54 -1.98 -0.39 13.13
N ARG A 55 -2.12 -1.47 13.91
CA ARG A 55 -1.78 -2.84 13.48
C ARG A 55 -2.61 -3.34 12.30
N ASP A 56 -3.93 -3.22 12.37
CA ASP A 56 -4.83 -3.64 11.29
C ASP A 56 -4.49 -2.93 9.98
N ASN A 57 -4.11 -1.65 10.05
CA ASN A 57 -3.68 -0.88 8.89
C ASN A 57 -2.32 -1.35 8.35
N LEU A 58 -1.40 -1.81 9.21
CA LEU A 58 -0.11 -2.37 8.77
C LEU A 58 -0.29 -3.71 8.06
N GLU A 59 -1.15 -4.57 8.60
CA GLU A 59 -1.48 -5.86 7.99
C GLU A 59 -2.21 -5.64 6.66
N CYS A 60 -3.16 -4.71 6.62
CA CYS A 60 -3.83 -4.28 5.39
C CYS A 60 -2.85 -3.72 4.33
N LEU A 61 -1.84 -2.93 4.76
CA LEU A 61 -0.80 -2.43 3.86
C LEU A 61 0.06 -3.58 3.32
N THR A 62 0.37 -4.57 4.16
CA THR A 62 1.15 -5.75 3.74
C THR A 62 0.36 -6.56 2.70
N LEU A 63 -0.94 -6.80 2.93
CA LEU A 63 -1.82 -7.47 1.96
C LEU A 63 -1.91 -6.68 0.64
N TYR A 64 -2.01 -5.35 0.71
CA TYR A 64 -1.97 -4.49 -0.46
C TYR A 64 -0.66 -4.66 -1.25
N GLU A 65 0.49 -4.64 -0.57
CA GLU A 65 1.82 -4.75 -1.19
C GLU A 65 1.99 -6.10 -1.91
N VAL A 66 1.59 -7.20 -1.27
CA VAL A 66 1.64 -8.54 -1.88
C VAL A 66 0.77 -8.60 -3.13
N CYS A 67 -0.49 -8.12 -3.07
CA CYS A 67 -1.36 -8.07 -4.25
C CYS A 67 -0.75 -7.21 -5.37
N PHE A 68 -0.19 -6.05 -5.02
CA PHE A 68 0.42 -5.13 -5.97
C PHE A 68 1.61 -5.78 -6.70
N GLU A 69 2.48 -6.47 -5.98
CA GLU A 69 3.66 -7.14 -6.53
C GLU A 69 3.27 -8.28 -7.47
N ILE A 70 2.32 -9.14 -7.06
CA ILE A 70 1.82 -10.24 -7.91
C ILE A 70 1.25 -9.67 -9.21
N ILE A 71 0.38 -8.66 -9.14
CA ILE A 71 -0.25 -8.06 -10.33
C ILE A 71 0.80 -7.43 -11.24
N ALA A 72 1.80 -6.73 -10.66
CA ALA A 72 2.85 -6.07 -11.42
C ALA A 72 3.74 -7.07 -12.16
N GLU A 73 4.13 -8.17 -11.50
CA GLU A 73 4.89 -9.25 -12.13
C GLU A 73 4.11 -9.87 -13.27
N GLU A 74 2.84 -10.21 -13.05
CA GLU A 74 1.96 -10.83 -14.04
C GLU A 74 1.66 -9.94 -15.25
N THR A 75 1.65 -8.62 -15.06
CA THR A 75 1.43 -7.65 -16.14
C THR A 75 2.70 -7.42 -16.97
N ASN A 76 3.87 -7.47 -16.35
CA ASN A 76 5.14 -7.12 -16.99
C ASN A 76 5.92 -8.34 -17.50
N PHE A 77 5.76 -9.50 -16.87
CA PHE A 77 6.47 -10.74 -17.13
C PHE A 77 5.50 -11.92 -17.04
N SER A 78 4.93 -12.33 -18.18
CA SER A 78 3.92 -13.41 -18.21
C SER A 78 4.52 -14.83 -18.16
N GLU A 79 5.70 -15.01 -17.59
CA GLU A 79 6.41 -16.30 -17.58
C GLU A 79 6.04 -17.17 -16.37
N THR A 80 5.34 -16.64 -15.36
CA THR A 80 4.90 -17.40 -14.20
C THR A 80 3.92 -18.50 -14.62
N SER A 81 4.12 -19.73 -14.16
CA SER A 81 3.16 -20.81 -14.40
C SER A 81 1.81 -20.51 -13.74
N LEU A 82 0.73 -21.08 -14.27
CA LEU A 82 -0.60 -20.92 -13.67
C LEU A 82 -0.63 -21.51 -12.25
N GLU A 83 0.03 -22.65 -12.04
CA GLU A 83 0.16 -23.31 -10.75
C GLU A 83 0.84 -22.40 -9.70
N SER A 84 1.93 -21.75 -10.07
CA SER A 84 2.60 -20.79 -9.18
C SER A 84 1.73 -19.57 -8.87
N LEU A 85 0.92 -19.09 -9.83
CA LEU A 85 -0.05 -18.03 -9.55
C LEU A 85 -1.14 -18.50 -8.59
N ILE A 86 -1.65 -19.72 -8.74
CA ILE A 86 -2.64 -20.31 -7.83
C ILE A 86 -2.09 -20.36 -6.39
N GLU A 87 -0.86 -20.86 -6.20
CA GLU A 87 -0.21 -20.90 -4.87
C GLU A 87 -0.10 -19.52 -4.24
N ARG A 88 0.29 -18.50 -5.02
CA ARG A 88 0.39 -17.13 -4.52
C ARG A 88 -0.97 -16.53 -4.18
N VAL A 89 -2.02 -16.84 -4.95
CA VAL A 89 -3.39 -16.41 -4.67
C VAL A 89 -3.93 -17.11 -3.42
N MET A 90 -3.58 -18.37 -3.18
CA MET A 90 -3.90 -19.08 -1.93
C MET A 90 -3.26 -18.38 -0.73
N GLN A 91 -1.98 -17.99 -0.82
CA GLN A 91 -1.32 -17.23 0.25
C GLN A 91 -2.01 -15.90 0.52
N VAL A 92 -2.41 -15.17 -0.53
CA VAL A 92 -3.17 -13.91 -0.37
C VAL A 92 -4.51 -14.15 0.30
N LYS A 93 -5.21 -15.24 -0.05
CA LYS A 93 -6.47 -15.62 0.59
C LYS A 93 -6.26 -15.89 2.09
N GLU A 94 -5.23 -16.64 2.47
CA GLU A 94 -4.89 -16.90 3.88
C GLU A 94 -4.62 -15.60 4.64
N MET A 95 -3.82 -14.69 4.07
CA MET A 95 -3.59 -13.37 4.65
C MET A 95 -4.88 -12.53 4.80
N ALA A 96 -5.82 -12.68 3.87
CA ALA A 96 -7.11 -12.00 3.92
C ALA A 96 -8.05 -12.61 4.97
N GLU A 97 -7.98 -13.93 5.19
CA GLU A 97 -8.74 -14.65 6.23
C GLU A 97 -8.28 -14.27 7.64
N ASP A 98 -6.98 -14.03 7.83
CA ASP A 98 -6.40 -13.63 9.12
C ASP A 98 -6.66 -12.13 9.47
N LEU A 99 -7.22 -11.34 8.54
CA LEU A 99 -7.35 -9.89 8.66
C LEU A 99 -8.71 -9.46 9.26
N ASP A 100 -8.87 -9.59 10.57
CA ASP A 100 -10.13 -9.30 11.27
C ASP A 100 -10.49 -7.79 11.37
N GLY A 101 -9.49 -6.90 11.33
CA GLY A 101 -9.67 -5.47 11.57
C GLY A 101 -10.13 -4.64 10.37
N VAL A 102 -10.35 -5.28 9.21
CA VAL A 102 -10.57 -4.59 7.94
C VAL A 102 -11.93 -4.97 7.34
N PRO A 103 -12.99 -4.16 7.58
CA PRO A 103 -14.35 -4.50 7.12
C PRO A 103 -14.51 -4.62 5.60
N GLN A 104 -13.57 -4.07 4.83
CA GLN A 104 -13.53 -4.20 3.37
C GLN A 104 -13.14 -5.61 2.92
N ILE A 105 -12.45 -6.38 3.76
CA ILE A 105 -12.10 -7.77 3.54
C ILE A 105 -13.18 -8.60 4.22
N ASP A 106 -14.28 -8.79 3.47
CA ASP A 106 -15.50 -9.42 3.96
C ASP A 106 -15.67 -10.84 3.41
N MET A 107 -16.67 -11.56 3.92
CA MET A 107 -17.00 -12.91 3.45
C MET A 107 -17.25 -12.96 1.94
N ALA A 108 -17.82 -11.90 1.35
CA ALA A 108 -18.06 -11.85 -0.09
C ALA A 108 -16.76 -11.76 -0.92
N LEU A 109 -15.68 -11.20 -0.37
CA LEU A 109 -14.36 -11.29 -0.97
C LEU A 109 -13.79 -12.71 -0.84
N LEU A 110 -13.90 -13.34 0.33
CA LEU A 110 -13.40 -14.70 0.56
C LEU A 110 -14.10 -15.73 -0.34
N GLU A 111 -15.41 -15.57 -0.57
CA GLU A 111 -16.17 -16.38 -1.53
C GLU A 111 -15.63 -16.21 -2.96
N ARG A 112 -15.31 -14.98 -3.39
CA ARG A 112 -14.72 -14.73 -4.71
C ARG A 112 -13.31 -15.29 -4.86
N PHE A 113 -12.53 -15.39 -3.77
CA PHE A 113 -11.27 -16.13 -3.79
C PHE A 113 -11.51 -17.61 -4.09
N ASN A 114 -12.49 -18.24 -3.44
CA ASN A 114 -12.84 -19.63 -3.70
C ASN A 114 -13.31 -19.82 -5.14
N GLU A 115 -14.16 -18.94 -5.66
CA GLU A 115 -14.58 -18.98 -7.07
C GLU A 115 -13.40 -18.85 -8.04
N ALA A 116 -12.50 -17.89 -7.80
CA ALA A 116 -11.34 -17.67 -8.64
C ALA A 116 -10.38 -18.88 -8.64
N LEU A 117 -10.10 -19.45 -7.46
CA LEU A 117 -9.24 -20.62 -7.29
C LEU A 117 -9.83 -21.89 -7.93
N ASN A 118 -11.16 -22.02 -7.99
CA ASN A 118 -11.83 -23.15 -8.65
C ASN A 118 -12.01 -22.97 -10.16
N SER A 119 -11.61 -21.83 -10.73
CA SER A 119 -11.89 -21.49 -12.14
C SER A 119 -10.77 -21.84 -13.12
N ASP A 120 -9.59 -22.25 -12.64
CA ASP A 120 -8.38 -22.48 -13.44
C ASP A 120 -8.05 -21.35 -14.43
N SER A 121 -8.47 -20.12 -14.11
CA SER A 121 -8.41 -18.97 -15.00
C SER A 121 -7.49 -17.90 -14.42
N ARG A 122 -6.38 -17.65 -15.13
CA ARG A 122 -5.45 -16.55 -14.80
C ARG A 122 -6.17 -15.21 -14.65
N THR A 123 -7.12 -14.93 -15.54
CA THR A 123 -7.91 -13.69 -15.49
C THR A 123 -8.73 -13.60 -14.20
N SER A 124 -9.36 -14.70 -13.77
CA SER A 124 -10.14 -14.72 -12.53
C SER A 124 -9.25 -14.51 -11.30
N LEU A 125 -8.08 -15.15 -11.28
CA LEU A 125 -7.07 -14.99 -10.22
C LEU A 125 -6.58 -13.54 -10.13
N LEU A 126 -6.22 -12.92 -11.27
CA LEU A 126 -5.80 -11.51 -11.30
C LEU A 126 -6.92 -10.55 -10.92
N SER A 127 -8.17 -10.88 -11.26
CA SER A 127 -9.34 -10.08 -10.89
C SER A 127 -9.54 -10.04 -9.38
N VAL A 128 -9.44 -11.18 -8.67
CA VAL A 128 -9.62 -11.21 -7.22
C VAL A 128 -8.47 -10.52 -6.48
N LEU A 129 -7.23 -10.62 -6.98
CA LEU A 129 -6.09 -9.85 -6.46
C LEU A 129 -6.30 -8.34 -6.64
N THR A 130 -6.79 -7.93 -7.81
CA THR A 130 -7.07 -6.53 -8.12
C THR A 130 -8.14 -5.96 -7.20
N ASP A 131 -9.22 -6.71 -6.97
CA ASP A 131 -10.29 -6.30 -6.08
C ASP A 131 -9.83 -6.24 -4.61
N THR A 132 -9.03 -7.21 -4.17
CA THR A 132 -8.42 -7.23 -2.82
C THR A 132 -7.54 -6.01 -2.61
N ARG A 133 -6.66 -5.70 -3.57
CA ARG A 133 -5.80 -4.51 -3.54
C ARG A 133 -6.61 -3.22 -3.42
N ASP A 134 -7.68 -3.11 -4.21
CA ASP A 134 -8.52 -1.92 -4.25
C ASP A 134 -9.32 -1.74 -2.94
N ARG A 135 -9.82 -2.84 -2.35
CA ARG A 135 -10.44 -2.87 -1.02
C ARG A 135 -9.46 -2.46 0.09
N CYS A 136 -8.21 -2.93 0.05
CA CYS A 136 -7.17 -2.50 0.98
C CYS A 136 -6.88 -1.00 0.87
N ARG A 137 -6.74 -0.48 -0.37
CA ARG A 137 -6.57 0.97 -0.61
C ARG A 137 -7.71 1.76 0.00
N ASP A 138 -8.95 1.29 -0.16
CA ASP A 138 -10.13 1.96 0.37
C ASP A 138 -10.17 1.99 1.90
N HIS A 139 -9.71 0.92 2.56
CA HIS A 139 -9.53 0.92 4.00
C HIS A 139 -8.44 1.91 4.44
N LEU A 140 -7.25 1.84 3.83
CA LEU A 140 -6.09 2.68 4.16
C LEU A 140 -6.33 4.17 3.91
N ARG A 141 -7.22 4.51 2.97
CA ARG A 141 -7.66 5.89 2.72
C ARG A 141 -8.17 6.60 3.97
N ARG A 142 -8.80 5.87 4.90
CA ARG A 142 -9.39 6.44 6.13
C ARG A 142 -8.36 7.07 7.04
N VAL A 143 -7.12 6.56 7.05
CA VAL A 143 -6.03 7.06 7.87
C VAL A 143 -5.06 7.97 7.09
N HIS A 144 -5.27 8.11 5.77
CA HIS A 144 -4.39 8.87 4.88
C HIS A 144 -4.37 10.37 5.18
N GLU A 145 -5.51 10.96 5.56
CA GLU A 145 -5.56 12.39 5.94
C GLU A 145 -4.64 12.69 7.15
N SER A 146 -4.67 11.82 8.16
CA SER A 146 -3.78 11.93 9.32
C SER A 146 -2.31 11.70 8.95
N PHE A 147 -2.06 10.84 7.96
CA PHE A 147 -0.73 10.65 7.40
C PHE A 147 -0.22 11.89 6.67
N LYS A 148 -1.04 12.55 5.87
CA LYS A 148 -0.65 13.77 5.13
C LYS A 148 -0.22 14.88 6.09
N GLN A 149 -0.95 15.05 7.20
CA GLN A 149 -0.56 15.94 8.28
C GLN A 149 0.78 15.52 8.90
N TYR A 150 0.93 14.24 9.24
CA TYR A 150 2.19 13.71 9.79
C TYR A 150 3.39 13.91 8.84
N ALA A 151 3.21 13.71 7.54
CA ALA A 151 4.29 13.83 6.56
C ALA A 151 4.74 15.30 6.40
N SER A 152 3.79 16.24 6.39
CA SER A 152 4.05 17.67 6.21
C SER A 152 4.59 18.37 7.46
N GLU A 153 4.36 17.81 8.66
CA GLU A 153 4.88 18.36 9.91
C GLU A 153 6.43 18.45 9.90
N PRO A 154 7.01 19.61 10.25
CA PRO A 154 8.45 19.78 10.33
C PRO A 154 9.06 18.83 11.36
N CYS A 155 10.34 18.52 11.18
CA CYS A 155 11.06 17.66 12.10
C CYS A 155 11.10 18.31 13.47
N PRO A 156 10.79 17.60 14.57
CA PRO A 156 11.03 18.16 15.88
C PRO A 156 12.52 18.48 15.99
N LEU A 157 12.83 19.76 16.23
CA LEU A 157 14.19 20.20 16.52
C LEU A 157 14.63 19.43 17.76
N THR A 158 15.53 18.46 17.59
CA THR A 158 16.30 17.91 18.71
C THR A 158 17.03 19.09 19.36
N LYS A 159 16.61 19.45 20.58
CA LYS A 159 17.34 20.37 21.43
C LYS A 159 18.69 19.79 21.82
#